data_AF-A0A2E6S760-F1
#
_entry.id   AF-A0A2E6S760-F1
#
_cell.length_a   1.000
_cell.length_b   1.000
_cell.length_c   1.000
_cell.angle_alpha   90.00
_cell.angle_beta   90.00
_cell.angle_gamma   90.00
#
_symmetry.space_group_name_H-M   'P 1'
#
loop_
_entity.id
_entity.type
_entity.pdbx_description
1 polymer ?
#
loop_
_entity_poly.entity_id
_entity_poly.type
_entity_poly.pdbx_seq_one_letter_code
_entity_poly.pdbx_strand_id
1 'polypeptide(L)'
;MNIELISAELRPRRPWEAIDLGISLCRRHLGKLLLLWSLSVLPVIALLSVLLWPNYLLLCLSIWWLKPLFDRVPLFYLSRALFSSAPSLREFFRALPRLLTRHLFDSLLLGRFSPTRSSVMPIKELEGLTGDAYRHRRNALMQSGGGHARWFLAICLFLWFFFTYALALFASAAMPTAAPTPADTFAVLLEFLSSGTMALEPVKIFGLLCAWVLALTFTEILYVAGGFGIYLNARTGLEGWDVELTFRRIANRVRKIQSGGLAGLLAASLLLMILPSSAGARVPGERPGEVIERVLEHEDFEIHTRTERVRKSDRESEKEYAGSFSFLAGLVQILWWLLVTIFLLLLIFLIYRNRHFFSGARSRTSRKEKSRARTILGMEITPESLPGDIVGAARFAWNENRKKEALSLLYRGALSWLVESAQSPIRESDTEIDCLGHARATPAAQGHFRYMETLTVTWVGIAYGRLEPNEDDMEQLLQGWPFNKEVPRG
;
A
#
# COMPACT_ATOMS: atom_id res chain seq x y z
N MET A 1 17.49 -13.62 9.50
CA MET A 1 16.95 -13.28 8.16
C MET A 1 17.99 -12.38 7.52
N ASN A 2 18.68 -12.80 6.46
CA ASN A 2 19.74 -11.99 5.85
C ASN A 2 19.12 -10.89 4.98
N ILE A 3 19.31 -9.64 5.39
CA ILE A 3 18.72 -8.44 4.75
C ILE A 3 19.28 -8.24 3.33
N GLU A 4 20.49 -8.76 3.06
CA GLU A 4 21.19 -8.63 1.77
C GLU A 4 20.52 -9.42 0.62
N LEU A 5 19.66 -10.39 0.92
CA LEU A 5 19.02 -11.27 -0.09
C LEU A 5 17.60 -10.85 -0.45
N ILE A 6 17.15 -9.68 0.02
CA ILE A 6 15.77 -9.20 -0.19
C ILE A 6 15.60 -8.77 -1.65
N SER A 7 14.63 -9.37 -2.34
CA SER A 7 14.35 -9.10 -3.75
C SER A 7 13.59 -7.79 -4.00
N ALA A 8 13.32 -7.00 -2.96
CA ALA A 8 12.51 -5.80 -2.99
C ALA A 8 13.27 -4.63 -2.35
N GLU A 9 13.18 -3.44 -2.97
CA GLU A 9 13.77 -2.23 -2.41
C GLU A 9 13.03 -1.84 -1.11
N LEU A 10 13.76 -1.96 0.00
CA LEU A 10 13.31 -1.55 1.32
C LEU A 10 13.46 -0.03 1.43
N ARG A 11 12.33 0.67 1.34
CA ARG A 11 12.21 2.10 1.65
C ARG A 11 10.97 2.31 2.51
N PRO A 12 10.89 3.38 3.32
CA PRO A 12 9.66 3.76 3.99
C PRO A 12 8.57 4.06 2.96
N ARG A 13 7.44 3.35 3.03
CA ARG A 13 6.32 3.49 2.10
C ARG A 13 5.10 4.06 2.81
N ARG A 14 4.23 4.72 2.04
CA ARG A 14 2.86 4.99 2.51
C ARG A 14 2.12 3.66 2.69
N PRO A 15 1.16 3.54 3.62
CA PRO A 15 0.49 2.27 3.89
C PRO A 15 -0.20 1.62 2.67
N TRP A 16 -0.77 2.41 1.75
CA TRP A 16 -1.34 1.90 0.49
C TRP A 16 -0.26 1.38 -0.47
N GLU A 17 0.85 2.09 -0.58
CA GLU A 17 2.00 1.65 -1.38
C GLU A 17 2.63 0.37 -0.80
N ALA A 18 2.55 0.17 0.52
CA ALA A 18 2.96 -1.07 1.17
C ALA A 18 2.04 -2.25 0.80
N ILE A 19 0.74 -2.03 0.69
CA ILE A 19 -0.21 -3.03 0.19
C ILE A 19 0.12 -3.38 -1.27
N ASP A 20 0.38 -2.37 -2.10
CA ASP A 20 0.75 -2.57 -3.51
C ASP A 20 2.04 -3.36 -3.66
N LEU A 21 3.03 -3.15 -2.78
CA LEU A 21 4.24 -3.96 -2.72
C LEU A 21 3.90 -5.44 -2.48
N GLY A 22 3.01 -5.71 -1.52
CA GLY A 22 2.51 -7.05 -1.24
C GLY A 22 1.82 -7.69 -2.44
N ILE A 23 0.92 -6.95 -3.10
CA ILE A 23 0.22 -7.40 -4.31
C ILE A 23 1.19 -7.64 -5.47
N SER A 24 2.21 -6.79 -5.63
CA SER A 24 3.26 -6.95 -6.65
C SER A 24 4.07 -8.24 -6.42
N LEU A 25 4.42 -8.54 -5.16
CA LEU A 25 5.09 -9.79 -4.79
C LEU A 25 4.20 -11.00 -5.10
N CYS A 26 2.90 -10.91 -4.81
CA CYS A 26 1.92 -11.92 -5.17
C CYS A 26 1.85 -12.11 -6.69
N ARG A 27 1.75 -11.03 -7.48
CA ARG A 27 1.68 -11.09 -8.95
C ARG A 27 2.90 -11.79 -9.55
N ARG A 28 4.11 -11.54 -9.03
CA ARG A 28 5.34 -12.19 -9.49
C ARG A 28 5.33 -13.71 -9.27
N HIS A 29 4.64 -14.18 -8.24
CA HIS A 29 4.61 -15.59 -7.86
C HIS A 29 3.23 -16.24 -7.94
N LEU A 30 2.29 -15.62 -8.68
CA LEU A 30 0.87 -15.97 -8.65
C LEU A 30 0.63 -17.43 -9.01
N GLY A 31 1.29 -17.95 -10.05
CA GLY A 31 1.13 -19.35 -10.47
C GLY A 31 1.54 -20.36 -9.39
N LYS A 32 2.67 -20.13 -8.71
CA LYS A 32 3.14 -21.01 -7.62
C LYS A 32 2.27 -20.88 -6.37
N LEU A 33 1.79 -19.66 -6.06
CA LEU A 33 0.87 -19.42 -4.95
C LEU A 33 -0.46 -20.12 -5.15
N LEU A 34 -1.06 -19.96 -6.35
CA LEU A 34 -2.30 -20.66 -6.71
C LEU A 34 -2.11 -22.17 -6.65
N LEU A 35 -1.00 -22.71 -7.18
CA LEU A 35 -0.72 -24.14 -7.11
C LEU A 35 -0.65 -24.65 -5.66
N LEU A 36 0.15 -23.99 -4.81
CA LEU A 36 0.33 -24.41 -3.41
C LEU A 36 -0.95 -24.25 -2.59
N TRP A 37 -1.67 -23.14 -2.78
CA TRP A 37 -2.96 -22.91 -2.14
C TRP A 37 -3.97 -23.96 -2.58
N SER A 38 -4.09 -24.22 -3.89
CA SER A 38 -5.06 -25.18 -4.42
C SER A 38 -4.77 -26.60 -3.95
N LEU A 39 -3.51 -27.05 -3.99
CA LEU A 39 -3.15 -28.41 -3.55
C LEU A 39 -3.28 -28.63 -2.04
N SER A 40 -3.32 -27.56 -1.23
CA SER A 40 -3.47 -27.68 0.23
C SER A 40 -4.90 -27.43 0.70
N VAL A 41 -5.61 -26.48 0.10
CA VAL A 41 -6.94 -26.03 0.56
C VAL A 41 -8.08 -26.75 -0.16
N LEU A 42 -7.99 -26.95 -1.49
CA LEU A 42 -9.08 -27.59 -2.23
C LEU A 42 -9.35 -29.03 -1.82
N PRO A 43 -8.35 -29.89 -1.52
CA PRO A 43 -8.62 -31.23 -0.99
C PRO A 43 -9.36 -31.21 0.35
N VAL A 44 -9.06 -30.24 1.21
CA VAL A 44 -9.77 -30.06 2.49
C VAL A 44 -11.22 -29.64 2.24
N ILE A 45 -11.45 -28.69 1.33
CA ILE A 45 -12.81 -28.28 0.94
C ILE A 45 -13.56 -29.45 0.31
N ALA A 46 -12.96 -30.23 -0.59
CA ALA A 46 -13.57 -31.39 -1.21
C ALA A 46 -13.94 -32.47 -0.18
N LEU A 47 -13.05 -32.75 0.77
CA LEU A 47 -13.32 -33.67 1.87
C LEU A 47 -14.48 -33.18 2.73
N LEU A 48 -14.52 -31.89 3.08
CA LEU A 48 -15.62 -31.30 3.84
C LEU A 48 -16.94 -31.35 3.05
N SER A 49 -16.91 -31.11 1.75
CA SER A 49 -18.09 -31.18 0.88
C SER A 49 -18.69 -32.59 0.85
N VAL A 50 -17.86 -33.63 0.87
CA VAL A 50 -18.32 -35.03 0.96
C VAL A 50 -18.82 -35.35 2.38
N LEU A 51 -18.08 -34.96 3.41
CA LEU A 51 -18.40 -35.29 4.81
C LEU A 51 -19.69 -34.61 5.31
N LEU A 52 -19.92 -33.38 4.88
CA LEU A 52 -21.02 -32.55 5.35
C LEU A 52 -22.22 -32.58 4.41
N TRP A 53 -22.19 -33.39 3.35
CA TRP A 53 -23.31 -33.55 2.44
C TRP A 53 -24.54 -34.14 3.17
N PRO A 54 -25.77 -33.62 2.99
CA PRO A 54 -26.17 -32.49 2.12
C PRO A 54 -26.24 -31.13 2.84
N ASN A 55 -25.70 -31.01 4.06
CA ASN A 55 -25.74 -29.79 4.86
C ASN A 55 -24.70 -28.76 4.39
N TYR A 56 -25.09 -27.97 3.39
CA TYR A 56 -24.27 -26.90 2.81
C TYR A 56 -24.07 -25.72 3.75
N LEU A 57 -24.98 -25.44 4.68
CA LEU A 57 -24.79 -24.37 5.67
C LEU A 57 -23.61 -24.71 6.59
N LEU A 58 -23.57 -25.93 7.10
CA LEU A 58 -22.47 -26.40 7.93
C LEU A 58 -21.15 -26.46 7.14
N LEU A 59 -21.20 -26.79 5.84
CA LEU A 59 -20.07 -26.70 4.93
C LEU A 59 -19.54 -25.26 4.81
N CYS A 60 -20.41 -24.30 4.50
CA CYS A 60 -20.04 -22.88 4.40
C CYS A 60 -19.47 -22.35 5.72
N LEU A 61 -20.08 -22.69 6.85
CA LEU A 61 -19.58 -22.32 8.18
C LEU A 61 -18.22 -22.95 8.47
N SER A 62 -18.02 -24.22 8.12
CA SER A 62 -16.75 -24.93 8.32
C SER A 62 -15.62 -24.30 7.51
N ILE A 63 -15.86 -24.02 6.22
CA ILE A 63 -14.87 -23.35 5.36
C ILE A 63 -14.60 -21.93 5.84
N TRP A 64 -15.65 -21.20 6.23
CA TRP A 64 -15.53 -19.86 6.82
C TRP A 64 -14.73 -19.87 8.13
N TRP A 65 -14.87 -20.91 8.95
CA TRP A 65 -14.16 -21.06 10.21
C TRP A 65 -12.69 -21.38 10.00
N LEU A 66 -12.37 -22.28 9.07
CA LEU A 66 -11.00 -22.72 8.76
C LEU A 66 -10.16 -21.69 8.00
N LYS A 67 -10.79 -20.61 7.55
CA LYS A 67 -10.17 -19.53 6.77
C LYS A 67 -8.81 -19.05 7.35
N PRO A 68 -8.66 -18.74 8.66
CA PRO A 68 -7.38 -18.36 9.28
C PRO A 68 -6.22 -19.34 9.08
N LEU A 69 -6.51 -20.61 8.79
CA LEU A 69 -5.50 -21.62 8.49
C LEU A 69 -5.06 -21.57 7.03
N PHE A 70 -6.01 -21.33 6.13
CA PHE A 70 -5.74 -21.22 4.70
C PHE A 70 -4.84 -20.03 4.39
N ASP A 71 -4.99 -18.91 5.10
CA ASP A 71 -4.13 -17.74 4.88
C ASP A 71 -2.66 -17.95 5.31
N ARG A 72 -2.33 -19.04 6.03
CA ARG A 72 -0.95 -19.39 6.38
C ARG A 72 -0.14 -19.84 5.17
N VAL A 73 -0.82 -20.48 4.22
CA VAL A 73 -0.21 -21.03 3.00
C VAL A 73 0.46 -19.93 2.16
N PRO A 74 -0.25 -18.87 1.71
CA PRO A 74 0.36 -17.80 0.94
C PRO A 74 1.41 -17.04 1.76
N LEU A 75 1.19 -16.84 3.08
CA LEU A 75 2.17 -16.17 3.94
C LEU A 75 3.50 -16.94 3.99
N PHE A 76 3.45 -18.26 4.20
CA PHE A 76 4.63 -19.13 4.29
C PHE A 76 5.49 -19.07 3.02
N TYR A 77 4.85 -19.02 1.86
CA TYR A 77 5.53 -18.92 0.58
C TYR A 77 6.09 -17.50 0.35
N LEU A 78 5.26 -16.47 0.49
CA LEU A 78 5.66 -15.07 0.25
C LEU A 78 6.81 -14.64 1.17
N SER A 79 6.77 -15.05 2.43
CA SER A 79 7.81 -14.70 3.41
C SER A 79 9.17 -15.26 3.03
N ARG A 80 9.24 -16.37 2.29
CA ARG A 80 10.48 -17.02 1.85
C ARG A 80 10.91 -16.56 0.46
N ALA A 81 9.93 -16.38 -0.43
CA ALA A 81 10.15 -15.85 -1.77
C ALA A 81 10.79 -14.45 -1.73
N LEU A 82 10.44 -13.62 -0.73
CA LEU A 82 11.03 -12.30 -0.52
C LEU A 82 12.56 -12.34 -0.32
N PHE A 83 13.10 -13.38 0.31
CA PHE A 83 14.54 -13.54 0.57
C PHE A 83 15.21 -14.46 -0.46
N SER A 84 14.69 -14.50 -1.69
CA SER A 84 15.21 -15.31 -2.79
C SER A 84 15.32 -16.81 -2.48
N SER A 85 14.60 -17.28 -1.47
CA SER A 85 14.62 -18.66 -0.95
C SER A 85 13.25 -19.32 -1.14
N ALA A 86 12.67 -19.18 -2.34
CA ALA A 86 11.31 -19.66 -2.61
C ALA A 86 11.23 -21.18 -2.40
N PRO A 87 10.32 -21.67 -1.53
CA PRO A 87 10.29 -23.09 -1.15
C PRO A 87 9.85 -23.95 -2.33
N SER A 88 10.45 -25.14 -2.45
CA SER A 88 9.98 -26.16 -3.38
C SER A 88 8.67 -26.79 -2.90
N LEU A 89 7.93 -27.47 -3.81
CA LEU A 89 6.70 -28.19 -3.44
C LEU A 89 6.94 -29.18 -2.29
N ARG A 90 8.06 -29.91 -2.35
CA ARG A 90 8.42 -30.91 -1.33
C ARG A 90 8.67 -30.28 0.05
N GLU A 91 9.37 -29.15 0.08
CA GLU A 91 9.62 -28.41 1.32
C GLU A 91 8.32 -27.84 1.91
N PHE A 92 7.42 -27.35 1.04
CA PHE A 92 6.12 -26.87 1.46
C PHE A 92 5.29 -27.99 2.12
N PHE A 93 5.10 -29.13 1.46
CA PHE A 93 4.30 -30.22 2.02
C PHE A 93 4.92 -30.83 3.29
N ARG A 94 6.25 -30.83 3.41
CA ARG A 94 6.93 -31.20 4.66
C ARG A 94 6.65 -30.20 5.79
N ALA A 95 6.50 -28.91 5.48
CA ALA A 95 6.20 -27.88 6.46
C ALA A 95 4.70 -27.71 6.76
N LEU A 96 3.82 -28.20 5.89
CA LEU A 96 2.37 -28.00 5.94
C LEU A 96 1.72 -28.49 7.25
N PRO A 97 2.02 -29.68 7.79
CA PRO A 97 1.41 -30.13 9.05
C PRO A 97 1.74 -29.21 10.23
N ARG A 98 2.99 -28.76 10.30
CA ARG A 98 3.45 -27.80 11.32
C ARG A 98 2.77 -26.44 11.13
N LEU A 99 2.62 -26.00 9.87
CA LEU A 99 1.96 -24.75 9.52
C LEU A 99 0.48 -24.75 9.95
N LEU A 100 -0.24 -25.87 9.81
CA LEU A 100 -1.65 -25.96 10.15
C LEU A 100 -1.89 -26.16 11.67
N THR A 101 -0.97 -26.78 12.39
CA THR A 101 -1.15 -27.09 13.82
C THR A 101 -0.67 -25.99 14.76
N ARG A 102 0.34 -25.21 14.37
CA ARG A 102 0.92 -24.16 15.23
C ARG A 102 -0.12 -23.09 15.56
N HIS A 103 -0.30 -22.73 16.83
CA HIS A 103 -1.25 -21.69 17.26
C HIS A 103 -2.69 -21.86 16.70
N LEU A 104 -3.13 -23.10 16.47
CA LEU A 104 -4.44 -23.41 15.87
C LEU A 104 -5.60 -22.77 16.65
N PHE A 105 -5.67 -23.04 17.95
CA PHE A 105 -6.73 -22.52 18.83
C PHE A 105 -6.77 -21.00 18.86
N ASP A 106 -5.61 -20.36 19.05
CA ASP A 106 -5.47 -18.91 19.04
C ASP A 106 -5.97 -18.28 17.73
N SER A 107 -5.60 -18.87 16.59
CA SER A 107 -5.96 -18.34 15.28
C SER A 107 -7.45 -18.52 14.96
N LEU A 108 -8.04 -19.65 15.36
CA LEU A 108 -9.45 -19.95 15.09
C LEU A 108 -10.40 -19.23 16.05
N LEU A 109 -10.09 -19.16 17.34
CA LEU A 109 -10.99 -18.57 18.34
C LEU A 109 -10.86 -17.05 18.41
N LEU A 110 -9.63 -16.54 18.54
CA LEU A 110 -9.37 -15.12 18.80
C LEU A 110 -8.93 -14.38 17.54
N GLY A 111 -8.08 -15.01 16.72
CA GLY A 111 -7.56 -14.44 15.49
C GLY A 111 -8.62 -14.21 14.41
N ARG A 112 -9.72 -14.98 14.44
CA ARG A 112 -10.79 -14.96 13.44
C ARG A 112 -11.54 -13.63 13.36
N PHE A 113 -11.78 -13.01 14.51
CA PHE A 113 -12.54 -11.75 14.64
C PHE A 113 -11.66 -10.51 14.52
N SER A 114 -10.34 -10.67 14.34
CA SER A 114 -9.43 -9.54 14.20
C SER A 114 -9.51 -8.95 12.79
N PRO A 115 -9.86 -7.67 12.62
CA PRO A 115 -9.95 -7.05 11.29
C PRO A 115 -8.57 -6.72 10.70
N THR A 116 -7.49 -6.92 11.46
CA THR A 116 -6.10 -6.71 11.02
C THR A 116 -5.31 -8.01 10.92
N ARG A 117 -6.01 -9.16 10.91
CA ARG A 117 -5.44 -10.52 10.96
C ARG A 117 -4.27 -10.73 9.99
N SER A 118 -4.43 -10.42 8.69
CA SER A 118 -3.38 -10.65 7.69
C SER A 118 -2.08 -9.90 7.97
N SER A 119 -2.15 -8.71 8.60
CA SER A 119 -0.96 -7.91 8.91
C SER A 119 -0.30 -8.29 10.22
N VAL A 120 -1.04 -8.85 11.19
CA VAL A 120 -0.49 -9.23 12.50
C VAL A 120 -0.05 -10.70 12.56
N MET A 121 -0.58 -11.52 11.66
CA MET A 121 -0.25 -12.93 11.53
C MET A 121 1.25 -13.21 11.33
N PRO A 122 2.02 -12.43 10.56
CA PRO A 122 3.46 -12.65 10.41
C PRO A 122 4.24 -12.54 11.72
N ILE A 123 3.73 -11.80 12.72
CA ILE A 123 4.37 -11.70 14.04
C ILE A 123 4.37 -13.08 14.73
N LYS A 124 3.25 -13.81 14.70
CA LYS A 124 3.18 -15.15 15.30
C LYS A 124 3.92 -16.19 14.47
N GLU A 125 3.75 -16.16 13.15
CA GLU A 125 4.28 -17.20 12.27
C GLU A 125 5.77 -17.05 11.95
N LEU A 126 6.25 -15.82 11.74
CA LEU A 126 7.63 -15.53 11.36
C LEU A 126 8.49 -15.12 12.56
N GLU A 127 8.00 -14.24 13.43
CA GLU A 127 8.77 -13.78 14.61
C GLU A 127 8.63 -14.76 15.79
N GLY A 128 7.56 -15.57 15.84
CA GLY A 128 7.35 -16.58 16.88
C GLY A 128 6.99 -16.01 18.26
N LEU A 129 6.61 -14.72 18.33
CA LEU A 129 6.28 -14.05 19.59
C LEU A 129 4.91 -14.47 20.12
N THR A 130 4.81 -14.59 21.45
CA THR A 130 3.57 -14.92 22.17
C THR A 130 3.39 -14.01 23.41
N GLY A 131 2.22 -14.04 24.04
CA GLY A 131 1.96 -13.30 25.30
C GLY A 131 2.09 -11.77 25.18
N ASP A 132 2.74 -11.16 26.17
CA ASP A 132 2.94 -9.70 26.25
C ASP A 132 3.84 -9.17 25.15
N ALA A 133 4.90 -9.90 24.80
CA ALA A 133 5.77 -9.54 23.68
C ALA A 133 4.99 -9.43 22.37
N TYR A 134 4.06 -10.36 22.12
CA TYR A 134 3.15 -10.28 20.97
C TYR A 134 2.23 -9.05 21.04
N ARG A 135 1.63 -8.77 22.20
CA ARG A 135 0.72 -7.62 22.37
C ARG A 135 1.44 -6.29 22.11
N HIS A 136 2.62 -6.12 22.70
CA HIS A 136 3.42 -4.91 22.54
C HIS A 136 3.83 -4.72 21.08
N ARG A 137 4.36 -5.78 20.45
CA ARG A 137 4.76 -5.77 19.03
C ARG A 137 3.59 -5.49 18.10
N ARG A 138 2.44 -6.12 18.33
CA ARG A 138 1.20 -5.89 17.58
C ARG A 138 0.78 -4.43 17.68
N ASN A 139 0.75 -3.85 18.88
CA ASN A 139 0.32 -2.47 19.08
C ASN A 139 1.25 -1.49 18.36
N ALA A 140 2.58 -1.68 18.44
CA ALA A 140 3.55 -0.88 17.69
C ALA A 140 3.33 -0.96 16.17
N LEU A 141 3.09 -2.17 15.63
CA LEU A 141 2.83 -2.37 14.20
C LEU A 141 1.51 -1.73 13.74
N MET A 142 0.49 -1.75 14.61
CA MET A 142 -0.83 -1.18 14.30
C MET A 142 -0.84 0.35 14.33
N GLN A 143 0.12 1.02 14.98
CA GLN A 143 0.22 2.48 14.96
C GLN A 143 0.51 3.02 13.55
N SER A 144 1.34 2.34 12.76
CA SER A 144 1.74 2.79 11.41
C SER A 144 0.81 2.30 10.29
N GLY A 145 0.06 1.21 10.49
CA GLY A 145 -0.71 0.55 9.42
C GLY A 145 -2.09 0.01 9.78
N GLY A 146 -2.54 0.11 11.04
CA GLY A 146 -3.76 -0.57 11.50
C GLY A 146 -5.06 -0.09 10.84
N GLY A 147 -5.19 1.21 10.56
CA GLY A 147 -6.35 1.74 9.82
C GLY A 147 -6.45 1.18 8.39
N HIS A 148 -5.32 1.12 7.71
CA HIS A 148 -5.21 0.66 6.33
C HIS A 148 -5.44 -0.85 6.21
N ALA A 149 -4.96 -1.63 7.17
CA ALA A 149 -5.25 -3.07 7.23
C ALA A 149 -6.76 -3.37 7.32
N ARG A 150 -7.51 -2.58 8.09
CA ARG A 150 -8.97 -2.74 8.21
C ARG A 150 -9.71 -2.37 6.92
N TRP A 151 -9.32 -1.26 6.28
CA TRP A 151 -9.88 -0.87 4.99
C TRP A 151 -9.55 -1.89 3.90
N PHE A 152 -8.33 -2.43 3.91
CA PHE A 152 -7.94 -3.46 2.96
C PHE A 152 -8.74 -4.75 3.14
N LEU A 153 -9.03 -5.15 4.39
CA LEU A 153 -9.98 -6.23 4.65
C LEU A 153 -11.35 -5.94 4.04
N ALA A 154 -11.90 -4.74 4.25
CA ALA A 154 -13.19 -4.35 3.67
C ALA A 154 -13.18 -4.44 2.14
N ILE A 155 -12.13 -3.94 1.48
CA ILE A 155 -11.95 -4.05 0.03
C ILE A 155 -11.92 -5.51 -0.41
N CYS A 156 -11.17 -6.37 0.27
CA CYS A 156 -11.10 -7.81 -0.06
C CYS A 156 -12.45 -8.51 0.15
N LEU A 157 -13.21 -8.13 1.19
CA LEU A 157 -14.55 -8.65 1.42
C LEU A 157 -15.51 -8.23 0.30
N PHE A 158 -15.52 -6.95 -0.08
CA PHE A 158 -16.32 -6.47 -1.21
C PHE A 158 -15.93 -7.19 -2.50
N LEU A 159 -14.64 -7.29 -2.79
CA LEU A 159 -14.14 -8.01 -3.95
C LEU A 159 -14.62 -9.46 -3.96
N TRP A 160 -14.58 -10.14 -2.82
CA TRP A 160 -15.07 -11.51 -2.69
C TRP A 160 -16.58 -11.62 -2.93
N PHE A 161 -17.39 -10.71 -2.36
CA PHE A 161 -18.83 -10.68 -2.59
C PHE A 161 -19.16 -10.43 -4.06
N PHE A 162 -18.59 -9.39 -4.67
CA PHE A 162 -18.83 -9.05 -6.07
C PHE A 162 -18.39 -10.16 -7.01
N PHE A 163 -17.22 -10.74 -6.77
CA PHE A 163 -16.68 -11.79 -7.63
C PHE A 163 -17.48 -13.09 -7.50
N THR A 164 -17.90 -13.46 -6.27
CA THR A 164 -18.84 -14.58 -6.05
C THR A 164 -20.15 -14.34 -6.77
N TYR A 165 -20.74 -13.15 -6.62
CA TYR A 165 -22.02 -12.81 -7.24
C TYR A 165 -21.93 -12.84 -8.77
N ALA A 166 -20.88 -12.24 -9.35
CA ALA A 166 -20.64 -12.27 -10.79
C ALA A 166 -20.49 -13.70 -11.33
N LEU A 167 -19.74 -14.55 -10.63
CA LEU A 167 -19.50 -15.92 -11.06
C LEU A 167 -20.73 -16.82 -10.83
N ALA A 168 -21.53 -16.55 -9.80
CA ALA A 168 -22.83 -17.18 -9.60
C ALA A 168 -23.82 -16.81 -10.70
N LEU A 169 -23.90 -15.53 -11.08
CA LEU A 169 -24.71 -15.09 -12.22
C LEU A 169 -24.26 -15.76 -13.51
N PHE A 170 -22.95 -15.79 -13.77
CA PHE A 170 -22.39 -16.48 -14.93
C PHE A 170 -22.74 -17.98 -14.94
N ALA A 171 -22.56 -18.67 -13.81
CA ALA A 171 -22.91 -20.09 -13.67
C ALA A 171 -24.42 -20.32 -13.87
N SER A 172 -25.27 -19.42 -13.39
CA SER A 172 -26.73 -19.50 -13.59
C SER A 172 -27.15 -19.23 -15.03
N ALA A 173 -26.51 -18.29 -15.71
CA ALA A 173 -26.80 -17.95 -17.11
C ALA A 173 -26.36 -19.05 -18.09
N ALA A 174 -25.34 -19.83 -17.74
CA ALA A 174 -24.88 -20.96 -18.53
C ALA A 174 -25.86 -22.16 -18.51
N MET A 175 -26.87 -22.14 -17.64
CA MET A 175 -27.86 -23.21 -17.51
C MET A 175 -29.19 -22.78 -18.16
N PRO A 176 -29.78 -23.59 -19.07
CA PRO A 176 -31.02 -23.25 -19.78
C PRO A 176 -32.24 -23.44 -18.88
N THR A 177 -32.30 -22.73 -17.76
CA THR A 177 -33.45 -22.72 -16.85
C THR A 177 -33.99 -21.30 -16.71
N ALA A 178 -35.29 -21.18 -16.44
CA ALA A 178 -35.93 -19.89 -16.21
C ALA A 178 -35.16 -19.08 -15.15
N ALA A 179 -34.93 -17.80 -15.42
CA ALA A 179 -34.26 -16.91 -14.47
C ALA A 179 -35.07 -16.89 -13.15
N PRO A 180 -34.45 -17.16 -11.99
CA PRO A 180 -35.17 -17.17 -10.73
C PRO A 180 -35.73 -15.78 -10.44
N THR A 181 -36.99 -15.72 -10.00
CA THR A 181 -37.55 -14.44 -9.55
C THR A 181 -36.91 -14.03 -8.21
N PRO A 182 -36.99 -12.74 -7.82
CA PRO A 182 -36.52 -12.31 -6.50
C PRO A 182 -37.20 -13.06 -5.35
N ALA A 183 -38.47 -13.45 -5.52
CA ALA A 183 -39.21 -14.25 -4.54
C ALA A 183 -38.65 -15.67 -4.41
N ASP A 184 -38.35 -16.32 -5.53
CA ASP A 184 -37.75 -17.67 -5.54
C ASP A 184 -36.36 -17.67 -4.89
N THR A 185 -35.57 -16.63 -5.18
CA THR A 185 -34.24 -16.46 -4.59
C THR A 185 -34.31 -16.32 -3.07
N PHE A 186 -35.32 -15.60 -2.56
CA PHE A 186 -35.54 -15.43 -1.12
C PHE A 186 -35.99 -16.74 -0.46
N ALA A 187 -36.88 -17.49 -1.10
CA ALA A 187 -37.33 -18.79 -0.60
C ALA A 187 -36.16 -19.78 -0.47
N VAL A 188 -35.30 -19.88 -1.48
CA VAL A 188 -34.10 -20.72 -1.46
C VAL A 188 -33.13 -20.29 -0.34
N LEU A 189 -32.95 -18.98 -0.13
CA LEU A 189 -32.10 -18.48 0.95
C LEU A 189 -32.67 -18.83 2.34
N LEU A 190 -33.98 -18.68 2.53
CA LEU A 190 -34.64 -18.98 3.80
C LEU A 190 -34.61 -20.48 4.11
N GLU A 191 -34.82 -21.32 3.10
CA GLU A 191 -34.67 -22.77 3.19
C GLU A 191 -33.23 -23.16 3.53
N PHE A 192 -32.24 -22.55 2.87
CA PHE A 192 -30.83 -22.76 3.17
C PHE A 192 -30.47 -22.41 4.62
N LEU A 193 -30.96 -21.28 5.13
CA LEU A 193 -30.70 -20.85 6.51
C LEU A 193 -31.41 -21.71 7.56
N SER A 194 -32.57 -22.28 7.23
CA SER A 194 -33.39 -23.05 8.17
C SER A 194 -33.04 -24.55 8.17
N SER A 195 -32.89 -25.16 7.00
CA SER A 195 -32.63 -26.59 6.84
C SER A 195 -31.15 -26.92 6.67
N GLY A 196 -30.33 -25.93 6.30
CA GLY A 196 -28.95 -26.15 5.89
C GLY A 196 -28.79 -26.77 4.49
N THR A 197 -29.90 -27.08 3.82
CA THR A 197 -29.94 -27.70 2.49
C THR A 197 -30.48 -26.72 1.45
N MET A 198 -30.23 -26.96 0.16
CA MET A 198 -30.79 -26.16 -0.93
C MET A 198 -31.64 -27.08 -1.82
N ALA A 199 -32.92 -26.75 -2.03
CA ALA A 199 -33.78 -27.44 -2.98
C ALA A 199 -33.47 -27.02 -4.44
N LEU A 200 -32.20 -27.15 -4.83
CA LEU A 200 -31.71 -26.92 -6.17
C LEU A 200 -31.19 -28.22 -6.76
N GLU A 201 -31.15 -28.30 -8.09
CA GLU A 201 -30.51 -29.42 -8.78
C GLU A 201 -29.04 -29.54 -8.34
N PRO A 202 -28.51 -30.76 -8.13
CA PRO A 202 -27.13 -30.97 -7.68
C PRO A 202 -26.08 -30.24 -8.54
N VAL A 203 -26.32 -30.14 -9.86
CA VAL A 203 -25.44 -29.43 -10.80
C VAL A 203 -25.37 -27.92 -10.50
N LYS A 204 -26.50 -27.30 -10.15
CA LYS A 204 -26.59 -25.87 -9.77
C LYS A 204 -25.85 -25.62 -8.46
N ILE A 205 -26.03 -26.50 -7.49
CA ILE A 205 -25.35 -26.41 -6.19
C ILE A 205 -23.84 -26.54 -6.39
N PHE A 206 -23.41 -27.51 -7.18
CA PHE A 206 -22.00 -27.70 -7.51
C PHE A 206 -21.40 -26.48 -8.21
N GLY A 207 -22.11 -25.90 -9.20
CA GLY A 207 -21.70 -24.68 -9.88
C GLY A 207 -21.56 -23.48 -8.93
N LEU A 208 -22.52 -23.30 -8.02
CA LEU A 208 -22.50 -22.22 -7.02
C LEU A 208 -21.36 -22.40 -6.02
N LEU A 209 -21.12 -23.63 -5.56
CA LEU A 209 -20.00 -23.98 -4.69
C LEU A 209 -18.67 -23.69 -5.40
N CYS A 210 -18.52 -24.11 -6.65
CA CYS A 210 -17.32 -23.85 -7.44
C CYS A 210 -17.09 -22.34 -7.60
N ALA A 211 -18.15 -21.57 -7.88
CA ALA A 211 -18.06 -20.12 -7.99
C ALA A 211 -17.56 -19.48 -6.68
N TRP A 212 -18.14 -19.90 -5.56
CA TRP A 212 -17.78 -19.41 -4.23
C TRP A 212 -16.34 -19.77 -3.84
N VAL A 213 -15.90 -21.00 -4.10
CA VAL A 213 -14.53 -21.46 -3.82
C VAL A 213 -13.51 -20.76 -4.73
N LEU A 214 -13.83 -20.54 -6.00
CA LEU A 214 -12.95 -19.82 -6.93
C LEU A 214 -12.78 -18.38 -6.47
N ALA A 215 -13.88 -17.73 -6.04
CA ALA A 215 -13.80 -16.39 -5.49
C ALA A 215 -12.98 -16.32 -4.19
N LEU A 216 -13.15 -17.31 -3.30
CA LEU A 216 -12.34 -17.46 -2.09
C LEU A 216 -10.84 -17.62 -2.42
N THR A 217 -10.51 -18.45 -3.41
CA THR A 217 -9.14 -18.74 -3.82
C THR A 217 -8.39 -17.47 -4.21
N PHE A 218 -8.97 -16.67 -5.10
CA PHE A 218 -8.33 -15.44 -5.59
C PHE A 218 -8.22 -14.38 -4.51
N THR A 219 -9.30 -14.14 -3.77
CA THR A 219 -9.34 -13.05 -2.79
C THR A 219 -8.47 -13.31 -1.57
N GLU A 220 -8.33 -14.57 -1.13
CA GLU A 220 -7.48 -14.87 0.03
C GLU A 220 -5.99 -14.67 -0.23
N ILE A 221 -5.50 -15.06 -1.41
CA ILE A 221 -4.09 -14.86 -1.75
C ILE A 221 -3.76 -13.36 -1.77
N LEU A 222 -4.65 -12.53 -2.33
CA LEU A 222 -4.50 -11.07 -2.35
C LEU A 222 -4.58 -10.46 -0.94
N TYR A 223 -5.54 -10.92 -0.14
CA TYR A 223 -5.74 -10.45 1.23
C TYR A 223 -4.51 -10.68 2.11
N VAL A 224 -3.87 -11.84 2.00
CA VAL A 224 -2.64 -12.14 2.74
C VAL A 224 -1.47 -11.35 2.21
N ALA A 225 -1.33 -11.24 0.88
CA ALA A 225 -0.24 -10.52 0.27
C ALA A 225 -0.22 -9.04 0.68
N GLY A 226 -1.37 -8.36 0.61
CA GLY A 226 -1.46 -6.96 1.05
C GLY A 226 -1.23 -6.80 2.55
N GLY A 227 -1.73 -7.72 3.37
CA GLY A 227 -1.47 -7.72 4.81
C GLY A 227 0.02 -7.90 5.14
N PHE A 228 0.70 -8.80 4.43
CA PHE A 228 2.14 -9.01 4.54
C PHE A 228 2.94 -7.77 4.11
N GLY A 229 2.48 -7.04 3.08
CA GLY A 229 3.05 -5.76 2.67
C GLY A 229 3.01 -4.70 3.79
N ILE A 230 1.89 -4.57 4.49
CA ILE A 230 1.76 -3.68 5.66
C ILE A 230 2.74 -4.09 6.76
N TYR A 231 2.85 -5.39 7.04
CA TYR A 231 3.79 -5.92 8.02
C TYR A 231 5.24 -5.55 7.67
N LEU A 232 5.66 -5.75 6.41
CA LEU A 232 7.00 -5.41 5.97
C LEU A 232 7.28 -3.92 6.13
N ASN A 233 6.36 -3.04 5.74
CA ASN A 233 6.55 -1.61 5.86
C ASN A 233 6.72 -1.15 7.31
N ALA A 234 5.86 -1.65 8.20
CA ALA A 234 5.98 -1.34 9.62
C ALA A 234 7.30 -1.87 10.21
N ARG A 235 7.75 -3.04 9.76
CA ARG A 235 9.04 -3.61 10.18
C ARG A 235 10.22 -2.80 9.68
N THR A 236 10.23 -2.35 8.42
CA THR A 236 11.26 -1.47 7.86
C THR A 236 11.37 -0.17 8.67
N GLY A 237 10.24 0.40 9.10
CA GLY A 237 10.20 1.60 9.93
C GLY A 237 10.66 1.37 11.36
N LEU A 238 10.17 0.32 12.03
CA LEU A 238 10.47 0.04 13.44
C LEU A 238 11.90 -0.49 13.68
N GLU A 239 12.42 -1.29 12.75
CA GLU A 239 13.77 -1.86 12.86
C GLU A 239 14.83 -0.99 12.19
N GLY A 240 14.44 0.14 11.57
CA GLY A 240 15.36 1.06 10.92
C GLY A 240 16.16 0.42 9.78
N TRP A 241 15.61 -0.61 9.11
CA TRP A 241 16.32 -1.34 8.05
C TRP A 241 16.81 -0.42 6.92
N ASP A 242 16.03 0.61 6.59
CA ASP A 242 16.43 1.61 5.60
C ASP A 242 17.63 2.44 6.08
N VAL A 243 17.63 2.82 7.37
CA VAL A 243 18.71 3.57 8.00
C VAL A 243 19.99 2.73 8.04
N GLU A 244 19.89 1.45 8.45
CA GLU A 244 21.02 0.53 8.46
C GLU A 244 21.64 0.35 7.07
N LEU A 245 20.81 0.09 6.05
CA LEU A 245 21.27 -0.07 4.67
C LEU A 245 21.90 1.22 4.12
N THR A 246 21.36 2.38 4.49
CA THR A 246 21.92 3.67 4.10
C THR A 246 23.27 3.93 4.75
N PHE A 247 23.42 3.67 6.06
CA PHE A 247 24.72 3.74 6.74
C PHE A 247 25.73 2.74 6.18
N ARG A 248 25.31 1.51 5.85
CA ARG A 248 26.19 0.51 5.21
C ARG A 248 26.64 0.94 3.82
N ARG A 249 25.74 1.52 3.00
CA ARG A 249 26.11 2.08 1.68
C ARG A 249 27.13 3.21 1.83
N ILE A 250 26.94 4.09 2.81
CA ILE A 250 27.90 5.15 3.12
C ILE A 250 29.23 4.54 3.57
N ALA A 251 29.22 3.58 4.50
CA ALA A 251 30.42 2.91 5.00
C ALA A 251 31.20 2.20 3.87
N ASN A 252 30.52 1.51 2.96
CA ASN A 252 31.13 0.85 1.82
C ASN A 252 31.71 1.87 0.82
N ARG A 253 31.02 2.99 0.59
CA ARG A 253 31.54 4.09 -0.24
C ARG A 253 32.79 4.71 0.37
N VAL A 254 32.79 4.94 1.69
CA VAL A 254 33.95 5.45 2.43
C VAL A 254 35.11 4.45 2.40
N ARG A 255 34.85 3.16 2.62
CA ARG A 255 35.89 2.11 2.54
C ARG A 255 36.50 2.02 1.13
N LYS A 256 35.69 2.18 0.08
CA LYS A 256 36.15 2.22 -1.32
C LYS A 256 36.97 3.47 -1.64
N ILE A 257 36.70 4.59 -0.97
CA ILE A 257 37.52 5.81 -1.05
C ILE A 257 38.85 5.62 -0.28
N GLN A 258 38.82 4.95 0.88
CA GLN A 258 40.01 4.64 1.68
C GLN A 258 40.98 3.64 1.00
N SER A 259 40.51 2.83 0.04
CA SER A 259 41.40 1.99 -0.78
C SER A 259 42.22 2.78 -1.82
N GLY A 260 41.98 4.08 -2.00
CA GLY A 260 42.94 4.98 -2.64
C GLY A 260 43.92 5.49 -1.57
N GLY A 261 45.19 5.09 -1.65
CA GLY A 261 46.21 5.25 -0.58
C GLY A 261 46.41 6.66 0.00
N LEU A 262 45.87 7.71 -0.63
CA LEU A 262 45.88 9.09 -0.13
C LEU A 262 44.85 9.36 0.98
N ALA A 263 43.70 8.67 0.99
CA ALA A 263 42.66 8.89 1.99
C ALA A 263 43.00 8.25 3.34
N GLY A 264 43.78 7.15 3.35
CA GLY A 264 44.31 6.54 4.57
C GLY A 264 45.32 7.44 5.31
N LEU A 265 46.16 8.18 4.57
CA LEU A 265 47.13 9.11 5.14
C LEU A 265 46.48 10.35 5.76
N LEU A 266 45.44 10.90 5.12
CA LEU A 266 44.66 12.01 5.68
C LEU A 266 43.82 11.59 6.88
N ALA A 267 43.23 10.38 6.87
CA ALA A 267 42.53 9.85 8.03
C ALA A 267 43.49 9.57 9.20
N ALA A 268 44.71 9.10 8.93
CA ALA A 268 45.74 8.89 9.95
C ALA A 268 46.26 10.22 10.52
N SER A 269 46.44 11.27 9.70
CA SER A 269 46.86 12.58 10.20
C SER A 269 45.76 13.27 11.03
N LEU A 270 44.49 13.07 10.66
CA LEU A 270 43.35 13.53 11.46
C LEU A 270 43.21 12.74 12.77
N LEU A 271 43.47 11.42 12.76
CA LEU A 271 43.45 10.60 13.97
C LEU A 271 44.58 10.98 14.95
N LEU A 272 45.74 11.39 14.43
CA LEU A 272 46.87 11.88 15.22
C LEU A 272 46.62 13.26 15.85
N MET A 273 45.74 14.08 15.26
CA MET A 273 45.30 15.37 15.82
C MET A 273 44.22 15.23 16.90
N ILE A 274 43.54 14.07 16.98
CA ILE A 274 42.44 13.82 17.92
C ILE A 274 42.88 12.97 19.11
N LEU A 275 44.14 12.52 19.19
CA LEU A 275 44.67 11.85 20.38
C LEU A 275 44.55 12.78 21.60
N PRO A 276 43.61 12.54 22.52
CA PRO A 276 43.59 13.26 23.78
C PRO A 276 44.77 12.75 24.58
N SER A 277 45.58 13.66 25.13
CA SER A 277 46.45 13.32 26.24
C SER A 277 45.57 12.78 27.36
N SER A 278 45.51 11.46 27.47
CA SER A 278 44.75 10.77 28.50
C SER A 278 45.55 10.82 29.79
N ALA A 279 45.53 11.99 30.45
CA ALA A 279 45.61 12.02 31.88
C ALA A 279 44.38 11.28 32.41
N GLY A 280 44.56 10.00 32.73
CA GLY A 280 43.50 9.10 33.16
C GLY A 280 42.81 9.59 34.43
N ALA A 281 41.67 10.26 34.28
CA ALA A 281 40.69 10.37 35.34
C ALA A 281 39.85 9.09 35.33
N ARG A 282 40.28 8.10 36.09
CA ARG A 282 39.50 6.90 36.41
C ARG A 282 38.38 7.33 37.36
N VAL A 283 37.17 7.49 36.83
CA VAL A 283 35.97 7.64 37.67
C VAL A 283 35.81 6.34 38.47
N PRO A 284 35.69 6.39 39.81
CA PRO A 284 35.46 5.20 40.61
C PRO A 284 34.10 4.62 40.22
N GLY A 285 34.06 3.33 39.90
CA GLY A 285 32.78 2.64 39.69
C GLY A 285 32.05 2.51 41.01
N GLU A 286 31.10 3.40 41.28
CA GLU A 286 30.09 3.17 42.33
C GLU A 286 29.24 1.97 41.92
N ARG A 287 28.93 1.11 42.90
CA ARG A 287 28.16 -0.11 42.67
C ARG A 287 26.74 0.30 42.25
N PRO A 288 26.17 -0.31 41.19
CA PRO A 288 24.85 0.07 40.67
C PRO A 288 23.74 0.11 41.74
N GLY A 289 23.85 -0.64 42.83
CA GLY A 289 22.90 -0.62 43.95
C GLY A 289 22.87 0.68 44.75
N GLU A 290 24.03 1.29 45.02
CA GLU A 290 24.12 2.53 45.82
C GLU A 290 23.59 3.75 45.04
N VAL A 291 23.77 3.75 43.72
CA VAL A 291 23.21 4.77 42.83
C VAL A 291 21.69 4.67 42.76
N ILE A 292 21.13 3.45 42.80
CA ILE A 292 19.68 3.23 42.78
C ILE A 292 19.05 3.72 44.08
N GLU A 293 19.65 3.45 45.24
CA GLU A 293 19.17 3.99 46.53
C GLU A 293 19.23 5.51 46.56
N ARG A 294 20.34 6.10 46.13
CA ARG A 294 20.52 7.56 46.10
C ARG A 294 19.52 8.27 45.16
N VAL A 295 19.09 7.61 44.08
CA VAL A 295 18.09 8.13 43.13
C VAL A 295 16.66 7.96 43.68
N LEU A 296 16.39 6.90 44.45
CA LEU A 296 15.11 6.67 45.10
C LEU A 296 14.87 7.64 46.27
N GLU A 297 15.93 8.11 46.93
CA GLU A 297 15.87 9.07 48.04
C GLU A 297 15.83 10.55 47.60
N HIS A 298 15.98 10.83 46.30
CA HIS A 298 16.03 12.20 45.79
C HIS A 298 14.65 12.88 45.84
N GLU A 299 14.60 14.15 46.28
CA GLU A 299 13.35 14.89 46.50
C GLU A 299 12.49 15.06 45.21
N ASP A 300 13.10 15.01 44.04
CA ASP A 300 12.41 15.07 42.74
C ASP A 300 11.79 13.72 42.29
N PHE A 301 11.96 12.64 43.07
CA PHE A 301 11.47 11.31 42.71
C PHE A 301 10.04 11.07 43.22
N GLU A 302 9.04 11.55 42.46
CA GLU A 302 7.62 11.32 42.78
C GLU A 302 7.16 9.89 42.41
N ILE A 303 6.82 9.09 43.41
CA ILE A 303 6.27 7.73 43.22
C ILE A 303 4.76 7.80 42.93
N HIS A 304 4.39 7.76 41.65
CA HIS A 304 2.99 7.64 41.25
C HIS A 304 2.49 6.19 41.41
N THR A 305 1.76 5.92 42.49
CA THR A 305 1.12 4.61 42.71
C THR A 305 -0.25 4.59 42.05
N ARG A 306 -0.44 3.73 41.04
CA ARG A 306 -1.74 3.50 40.38
C ARG A 306 -2.26 2.12 40.73
N THR A 307 -3.28 2.04 41.59
CA THR A 307 -4.01 0.79 41.84
C THR A 307 -4.93 0.46 40.68
N GLU A 308 -4.67 -0.65 40.00
CA GLU A 308 -5.54 -1.22 38.98
C GLU A 308 -6.41 -2.32 39.60
N ARG A 309 -7.74 -2.16 39.59
CA ARG A 309 -8.67 -3.21 40.02
C ARG A 309 -8.82 -4.24 38.90
N VAL A 310 -8.27 -5.43 39.11
CA VAL A 310 -8.55 -6.60 38.27
C VAL A 310 -9.88 -7.21 38.71
N ARG A 311 -10.83 -7.35 37.77
CA ARG A 311 -12.13 -7.97 38.01
C ARG A 311 -11.94 -9.47 38.23
N LYS A 312 -12.33 -9.96 39.40
CA LYS A 312 -12.45 -11.40 39.69
C LYS A 312 -13.58 -11.97 38.81
N SER A 313 -13.27 -13.01 38.06
CA SER A 313 -14.26 -13.68 37.19
C SER A 313 -15.18 -14.55 38.04
N ASP A 314 -16.44 -14.14 38.17
CA ASP A 314 -17.48 -15.03 38.66
C ASP A 314 -17.90 -15.98 37.53
N ARG A 315 -17.85 -17.28 37.82
CA ARG A 315 -18.47 -18.32 37.01
C ARG A 315 -19.97 -18.27 37.26
N GLU A 316 -20.74 -18.00 36.23
CA GLU A 316 -22.17 -18.29 36.21
C GLU A 316 -22.51 -19.20 35.03
N SER A 317 -23.40 -20.14 35.36
CA SER A 317 -23.74 -21.36 34.65
C SER A 317 -24.45 -21.14 33.33
N GLU A 318 -24.22 -22.10 32.42
CA GLU A 318 -24.96 -22.31 31.19
C GLU A 318 -26.47 -22.35 31.44
N LYS A 319 -27.21 -21.60 30.62
CA LYS A 319 -28.62 -21.87 30.35
C LYS A 319 -28.84 -21.99 28.85
N GLU A 320 -29.33 -23.16 28.52
CA GLU A 320 -29.81 -23.63 27.23
C GLU A 320 -31.05 -22.82 26.80
N TYR A 321 -31.01 -22.22 25.61
CA TYR A 321 -32.17 -21.62 24.96
C TYR A 321 -32.26 -22.13 23.52
N ALA A 322 -32.83 -23.33 23.38
CA ALA A 322 -33.35 -23.83 22.12
C ALA A 322 -34.86 -23.54 22.07
N GLY A 323 -35.27 -22.58 21.23
CA GLY A 323 -36.70 -22.37 20.94
C GLY A 323 -37.11 -20.92 20.71
N SER A 324 -36.58 -20.25 19.68
CA SER A 324 -37.25 -19.05 19.10
C SER A 324 -36.65 -18.62 17.75
N PHE A 325 -36.57 -19.50 16.74
CA PHE A 325 -35.93 -19.17 15.45
C PHE A 325 -36.87 -18.62 14.36
N SER A 326 -38.20 -18.57 14.57
CA SER A 326 -39.14 -18.11 13.53
C SER A 326 -39.44 -16.61 13.55
N PHE A 327 -39.33 -15.93 14.70
CA PHE A 327 -39.52 -14.46 14.79
C PHE A 327 -38.24 -13.67 14.50
N LEU A 328 -37.08 -14.30 14.72
CA LEU A 328 -35.74 -13.74 14.48
C LEU A 328 -35.48 -13.46 12.99
N ALA A 329 -36.08 -14.21 12.07
CA ALA A 329 -35.84 -14.04 10.64
C ALA A 329 -36.33 -12.70 10.08
N GLY A 330 -37.53 -12.23 10.47
CA GLY A 330 -38.04 -10.91 10.08
C GLY A 330 -37.30 -9.77 10.76
N LEU A 331 -36.85 -10.00 12.00
CA LEU A 331 -36.07 -9.03 12.77
C LEU A 331 -34.67 -8.88 12.18
N VAL A 332 -34.03 -9.96 11.74
CA VAL A 332 -32.73 -9.93 11.05
C VAL A 332 -32.84 -9.15 9.74
N GLN A 333 -33.94 -9.26 8.98
CA GLN A 333 -34.12 -8.49 7.76
C GLN A 333 -34.27 -6.99 8.03
N ILE A 334 -35.10 -6.59 8.99
CA ILE A 334 -35.25 -5.18 9.39
C ILE A 334 -33.94 -4.65 9.96
N LEU A 335 -33.26 -5.42 10.80
CA LEU A 335 -32.00 -5.05 11.43
C LEU A 335 -30.87 -5.02 10.40
N TRP A 336 -30.91 -5.86 9.37
CA TRP A 336 -29.96 -5.84 8.26
C TRP A 336 -30.15 -4.62 7.37
N TRP A 337 -31.39 -4.29 6.96
CA TRP A 337 -31.66 -3.06 6.20
C TRP A 337 -31.43 -1.80 7.02
N LEU A 338 -31.73 -1.83 8.32
CA LEU A 338 -31.43 -0.75 9.25
C LEU A 338 -29.92 -0.60 9.47
N LEU A 339 -29.16 -1.69 9.54
CA LEU A 339 -27.70 -1.67 9.63
C LEU A 339 -27.08 -1.18 8.31
N VAL A 340 -27.60 -1.60 7.15
CA VAL A 340 -27.18 -1.09 5.84
C VAL A 340 -27.52 0.40 5.71
N THR A 341 -28.68 0.84 6.16
CA THR A 341 -29.11 2.25 6.10
C THR A 341 -28.32 3.11 7.08
N ILE A 342 -28.09 2.63 8.31
CA ILE A 342 -27.21 3.29 9.30
C ILE A 342 -25.77 3.31 8.77
N PHE A 343 -25.30 2.25 8.12
CA PHE A 343 -23.96 2.21 7.53
C PHE A 343 -23.85 3.16 6.34
N LEU A 344 -24.88 3.26 5.49
CA LEU A 344 -24.93 4.20 4.38
C LEU A 344 -25.01 5.64 4.89
N LEU A 345 -25.83 5.91 5.91
CA LEU A 345 -25.90 7.22 6.58
C LEU A 345 -24.62 7.54 7.32
N LEU A 346 -23.93 6.56 7.91
CA LEU A 346 -22.62 6.74 8.53
C LEU A 346 -21.53 6.94 7.48
N LEU A 347 -21.64 6.31 6.31
CA LEU A 347 -20.78 6.54 5.17
C LEU A 347 -21.00 7.95 4.61
N ILE A 348 -22.24 8.38 4.41
CA ILE A 348 -22.61 9.74 3.99
C ILE A 348 -22.19 10.75 5.05
N PHE A 349 -22.43 10.49 6.33
CA PHE A 349 -22.03 11.32 7.45
C PHE A 349 -20.50 11.38 7.57
N LEU A 350 -19.79 10.29 7.33
CA LEU A 350 -18.33 10.24 7.34
C LEU A 350 -17.78 10.94 6.09
N ILE A 351 -18.40 10.82 4.91
CA ILE A 351 -18.04 11.59 3.71
C ILE A 351 -18.35 13.08 3.92
N TYR A 352 -19.42 13.44 4.64
CA TYR A 352 -19.82 14.81 4.94
C TYR A 352 -18.96 15.44 6.05
N ARG A 353 -18.63 14.68 7.10
CA ARG A 353 -17.77 15.11 8.22
C ARG A 353 -16.30 15.13 7.81
N ASN A 354 -15.89 14.16 7.01
CA ASN A 354 -14.61 14.14 6.32
C ASN A 354 -14.69 14.85 4.96
N ARG A 355 -15.73 15.66 4.68
CA ARG A 355 -15.75 16.51 3.49
C ARG A 355 -14.69 17.57 3.57
N HIS A 356 -14.13 17.90 4.74
CA HIS A 356 -12.89 18.70 4.80
C HIS A 356 -11.66 17.99 4.19
N PHE A 357 -11.72 16.67 3.99
CA PHE A 357 -10.69 15.87 3.30
C PHE A 357 -10.94 15.78 1.77
N PHE A 358 -12.21 15.76 1.34
CA PHE A 358 -12.60 15.71 -0.08
C PHE A 358 -12.86 17.10 -0.72
N SER A 359 -13.42 18.05 0.02
CA SER A 359 -13.61 19.47 -0.35
C SER A 359 -12.45 20.37 0.09
N GLY A 360 -11.34 19.76 0.52
CA GLY A 360 -10.10 20.40 0.97
C GLY A 360 -8.87 19.97 0.18
N ALA A 361 -9.03 19.41 -1.03
CA ALA A 361 -7.98 19.38 -2.04
C ALA A 361 -7.68 20.80 -2.62
N ARG A 362 -8.19 21.86 -1.99
CA ARG A 362 -7.56 23.18 -2.02
C ARG A 362 -6.51 23.20 -0.93
N SER A 363 -5.26 23.23 -1.39
CA SER A 363 -4.05 23.32 -0.60
C SER A 363 -4.22 24.09 0.73
N ARG A 364 -4.23 23.38 1.85
CA ARG A 364 -3.51 23.88 3.02
C ARG A 364 -2.02 23.70 2.70
N THR A 365 -1.50 24.63 1.91
CA THR A 365 -0.08 24.92 1.92
C THR A 365 0.27 25.22 3.37
N SER A 366 1.03 24.30 3.96
CA SER A 366 1.99 24.67 4.99
C SER A 366 2.67 25.93 4.49
N ARG A 367 2.56 27.01 5.26
CA ARG A 367 3.33 28.22 5.08
C ARG A 367 4.80 27.84 5.26
N LYS A 368 5.42 27.35 4.18
CA LYS A 368 6.86 27.11 4.10
C LYS A 368 7.27 27.24 2.62
N GLU A 369 7.86 28.40 2.37
CA GLU A 369 8.71 28.83 1.26
C GLU A 369 8.30 28.49 -0.17
N LYS A 370 8.14 29.56 -0.96
CA LYS A 370 8.13 29.56 -2.43
C LYS A 370 9.42 28.90 -2.94
N SER A 371 9.38 27.60 -3.21
CA SER A 371 10.37 26.97 -4.09
C SER A 371 9.96 27.28 -5.53
N ARG A 372 10.68 28.20 -6.16
CA ARG A 372 10.62 28.41 -7.62
C ARG A 372 11.05 27.11 -8.29
N ALA A 373 10.28 26.61 -9.26
CA ALA A 373 10.63 25.42 -10.01
C ALA A 373 11.98 25.64 -10.72
N ARG A 374 12.99 24.82 -10.41
CA ARG A 374 14.32 24.91 -11.05
C ARG A 374 14.50 23.85 -12.14
N THR A 375 13.67 22.81 -12.13
CA THR A 375 13.69 21.73 -13.11
C THR A 375 12.27 21.20 -13.32
N ILE A 376 11.75 21.24 -14.55
CA ILE A 376 10.47 20.59 -14.90
C ILE A 376 10.80 19.50 -15.92
N LEU A 377 10.35 18.27 -15.65
CA LEU A 377 10.51 17.11 -16.55
C LEU A 377 11.98 16.77 -16.92
N GLY A 378 12.92 16.98 -16.00
CA GLY A 378 14.35 16.71 -16.22
C GLY A 378 15.04 17.71 -17.16
N MET A 379 14.35 18.79 -17.57
CA MET A 379 14.93 19.91 -18.29
C MET A 379 15.18 21.07 -17.32
N GLU A 380 16.41 21.57 -17.26
CA GLU A 380 16.73 22.79 -16.50
C GLU A 380 16.08 23.99 -17.20
N ILE A 381 15.26 24.75 -16.46
CA ILE A 381 14.53 25.92 -17.00
C ILE A 381 15.12 27.20 -16.39
N THR A 382 16.37 27.16 -15.93
CA THR A 382 17.06 28.35 -15.47
C THR A 382 17.39 29.26 -16.66
N PRO A 383 17.15 30.59 -16.55
CA PRO A 383 17.53 31.57 -17.56
C PRO A 383 19.03 31.53 -17.90
N GLU A 384 19.85 31.05 -16.96
CA GLU A 384 21.31 30.87 -17.09
C GLU A 384 21.68 29.74 -18.07
N SER A 385 20.77 28.82 -18.38
CA SER A 385 21.00 27.70 -19.30
C SER A 385 20.48 27.92 -20.73
N LEU A 386 19.76 29.04 -20.96
CA LEU A 386 19.13 29.38 -22.24
C LEU A 386 20.00 30.37 -23.03
N PRO A 387 20.21 30.18 -24.35
CA PRO A 387 20.90 31.15 -25.21
C PRO A 387 20.19 32.52 -25.17
N GLY A 388 20.97 33.61 -25.22
CA GLY A 388 20.44 34.97 -25.21
C GLY A 388 19.48 35.27 -26.39
N ASP A 389 19.68 34.62 -27.53
CA ASP A 389 18.77 34.62 -28.68
C ASP A 389 18.18 33.21 -28.89
N ILE A 390 16.99 33.00 -28.32
CA ILE A 390 16.28 31.71 -28.33
C ILE A 390 15.82 31.37 -29.76
N VAL A 391 15.36 32.36 -30.53
CA VAL A 391 14.85 32.17 -31.89
C VAL A 391 15.99 31.87 -32.86
N GLY A 392 17.12 32.58 -32.73
CA GLY A 392 18.33 32.30 -33.51
C GLY A 392 18.91 30.91 -33.24
N ALA A 393 18.99 30.51 -31.96
CA ALA A 393 19.49 29.19 -31.58
C ALA A 393 18.56 28.05 -32.05
N ALA A 394 17.23 28.24 -31.95
CA ALA A 394 16.26 27.28 -32.45
C ALA A 394 16.33 27.14 -33.98
N ARG A 395 16.51 28.25 -34.72
CA ARG A 395 16.68 28.25 -36.18
C ARG A 395 17.97 27.53 -36.60
N PHE A 396 19.06 27.74 -35.87
CA PHE A 396 20.33 27.03 -36.12
C PHE A 396 20.17 25.52 -35.90
N ALA A 397 19.57 25.11 -34.78
CA ALA A 397 19.33 23.70 -34.48
C ALA A 397 18.39 23.03 -35.51
N TRP A 398 17.42 23.76 -36.05
CA TRP A 398 16.54 23.28 -37.11
C TRP A 398 17.30 23.02 -38.42
N ASN A 399 18.16 23.95 -38.83
CA ASN A 399 18.98 23.83 -40.04
C ASN A 399 20.01 22.69 -39.96
N GLU A 400 20.47 22.34 -38.76
CA GLU A 400 21.35 21.18 -38.52
C GLU A 400 20.59 19.84 -38.40
N ASN A 401 19.32 19.80 -38.80
CA ASN A 401 18.44 18.64 -38.72
C ASN A 401 18.17 18.14 -37.28
N ARG A 402 18.38 18.97 -36.26
CA ARG A 402 18.10 18.66 -34.85
C ARG A 402 16.72 19.19 -34.44
N LYS A 403 15.68 18.69 -35.13
CA LYS A 403 14.28 19.16 -34.99
C LYS A 403 13.76 19.12 -33.54
N LYS A 404 14.09 18.07 -32.79
CA LYS A 404 13.70 17.92 -31.37
C LYS A 404 14.38 18.95 -30.47
N GLU A 405 15.65 19.26 -30.75
CA GLU A 405 16.42 20.24 -29.97
C GLU A 405 15.85 21.65 -30.20
N ALA A 406 15.57 22.01 -31.45
CA ALA A 406 14.97 23.29 -31.82
C ALA A 406 13.63 23.56 -31.09
N LEU A 407 12.71 22.58 -31.09
CA LEU A 407 11.43 22.72 -30.38
C LEU A 407 11.58 22.71 -28.86
N SER A 408 12.54 21.94 -28.33
CA SER A 408 12.82 21.95 -26.89
C SER A 408 13.30 23.32 -26.39
N LEU A 409 14.07 24.05 -27.20
CA LEU A 409 14.56 25.38 -26.87
C LEU A 409 13.42 26.40 -26.84
N LEU A 410 12.53 26.37 -27.84
CA LEU A 410 11.34 27.22 -27.87
C LEU A 410 10.40 26.92 -26.69
N TYR A 411 10.16 25.64 -26.39
CA TYR A 411 9.29 25.25 -25.28
C TYR A 411 9.87 25.68 -23.92
N ARG A 412 11.16 25.44 -23.68
CA ARG A 412 11.85 25.89 -22.45
C ARG A 412 11.86 27.41 -22.32
N GLY A 413 12.04 28.14 -23.43
CA GLY A 413 11.96 29.59 -23.46
C GLY A 413 10.58 30.13 -23.07
N ALA A 414 9.51 29.53 -23.61
CA ALA A 414 8.14 29.91 -23.28
C ALA A 414 7.80 29.63 -21.81
N LEU A 415 8.28 28.50 -21.28
CA LEU A 415 8.07 28.11 -19.88
C LEU A 415 8.87 29.02 -18.92
N SER A 416 10.11 29.39 -19.29
CA SER A 416 10.90 30.38 -18.54
C SER A 416 10.18 31.73 -18.46
N TRP A 417 9.61 32.21 -19.56
CA TRP A 417 8.81 33.44 -19.55
C TRP A 417 7.55 33.32 -18.68
N LEU A 418 6.87 32.16 -18.71
CA LEU A 418 5.66 31.93 -17.91
C LEU A 418 5.96 31.92 -16.39
N VAL A 419 7.14 31.47 -15.99
CA VAL A 419 7.60 31.48 -14.59
C VAL A 419 8.07 32.87 -14.15
N GLU A 420 8.81 33.59 -15.00
CA GLU A 420 9.42 34.89 -14.64
C GLU A 420 8.46 36.08 -14.82
N SER A 421 7.91 36.23 -16.02
CA SER A 421 7.12 37.41 -16.41
C SER A 421 5.67 37.28 -15.96
N ALA A 422 5.07 36.11 -16.16
CA ALA A 422 3.65 35.89 -15.82
C ALA A 422 3.45 35.44 -14.35
N GLN A 423 4.53 35.16 -13.60
CA GLN A 423 4.52 34.67 -12.22
C GLN A 423 3.56 33.50 -11.98
N SER A 424 3.43 32.61 -12.98
CA SER A 424 2.53 31.47 -12.90
C SER A 424 3.03 30.46 -11.85
N PRO A 425 2.13 29.88 -11.02
CA PRO A 425 2.51 28.95 -9.95
C PRO A 425 2.80 27.54 -10.49
N ILE A 426 3.79 27.43 -11.39
CA ILE A 426 4.22 26.15 -11.98
C ILE A 426 5.12 25.41 -11.00
N ARG A 427 4.89 24.10 -10.85
CA ARG A 427 5.61 23.17 -9.99
C ARG A 427 6.48 22.24 -10.81
N GLU A 428 7.47 21.64 -10.15
CA GLU A 428 8.36 20.65 -10.78
C GLU A 428 7.63 19.36 -11.21
N SER A 429 6.45 19.11 -10.66
CA SER A 429 5.61 17.93 -10.95
C SER A 429 4.60 18.15 -12.08
N ASP A 430 4.53 19.36 -12.65
CA ASP A 430 3.49 19.70 -13.62
C ASP A 430 3.81 19.10 -15.00
N THR A 431 2.82 18.46 -15.62
CA THR A 431 2.92 17.95 -17.00
C THR A 431 2.78 19.08 -18.02
N GLU A 432 3.11 18.84 -19.28
CA GLU A 432 2.97 19.84 -20.35
C GLU A 432 1.52 20.35 -20.49
N ILE A 433 0.54 19.51 -20.18
CA ILE A 433 -0.89 19.85 -20.15
C ILE A 433 -1.22 20.71 -18.91
N ASP A 434 -0.61 20.40 -17.76
CA ASP A 434 -0.79 21.20 -16.53
C ASP A 434 -0.18 22.60 -16.71
N CYS A 435 1.00 22.71 -17.34
CA CYS A 435 1.62 23.98 -17.71
C CYS A 435 0.71 24.85 -18.59
N LEU A 436 0.01 24.23 -19.56
CA LEU A 436 -0.99 24.91 -20.40
C LEU A 436 -2.23 25.32 -19.59
N GLY A 437 -2.68 24.48 -18.66
CA GLY A 437 -3.73 24.83 -17.70
C GLY A 437 -3.37 26.03 -16.83
N HIS A 438 -2.12 26.10 -16.37
CA HIS A 438 -1.57 27.22 -15.63
C HIS A 438 -1.46 28.50 -16.48
N ALA A 439 -1.09 28.39 -17.75
CA ALA A 439 -1.09 29.51 -18.69
C ALA A 439 -2.51 30.06 -18.91
N ARG A 440 -3.52 29.19 -19.03
CA ARG A 440 -4.93 29.58 -19.16
C ARG A 440 -5.47 30.32 -17.93
N ALA A 441 -5.05 29.87 -16.74
CA ALA A 441 -5.50 30.42 -15.47
C ALA A 441 -4.84 31.77 -15.13
N THR A 442 -3.73 32.11 -15.78
CA THR A 442 -2.93 33.31 -15.47
C THR A 442 -3.33 34.48 -16.38
N PRO A 443 -3.89 35.60 -15.85
CA PRO A 443 -4.36 36.72 -16.68
C PRO A 443 -3.28 37.32 -17.58
N ALA A 444 -2.04 37.41 -17.09
CA ALA A 444 -0.89 37.94 -17.83
C ALA A 444 -0.47 37.07 -19.04
N ALA A 445 -0.83 35.79 -19.05
CA ALA A 445 -0.48 34.84 -20.12
C ALA A 445 -1.60 34.65 -21.16
N GLN A 446 -2.78 35.25 -20.95
CA GLN A 446 -3.94 35.07 -21.85
C GLN A 446 -3.67 35.57 -23.27
N GLY A 447 -2.89 36.66 -23.44
CA GLY A 447 -2.51 37.19 -24.75
C GLY A 447 -1.62 36.26 -25.57
N HIS A 448 -0.91 35.34 -24.93
CA HIS A 448 0.04 34.41 -25.56
C HIS A 448 -0.41 32.94 -25.50
N PHE A 449 -1.60 32.68 -24.96
CA PHE A 449 -2.11 31.33 -24.73
C PHE A 449 -2.20 30.52 -26.03
N ARG A 450 -2.74 31.11 -27.10
CA ARG A 450 -2.90 30.44 -28.41
C ARG A 450 -1.55 30.01 -28.99
N TYR A 451 -0.50 30.81 -28.80
CA TYR A 451 0.85 30.46 -29.22
C TYR A 451 1.43 29.33 -28.37
N MET A 452 1.28 29.39 -27.05
CA MET A 452 1.70 28.31 -26.14
C MET A 452 0.99 26.99 -26.41
N GLU A 453 -0.29 27.03 -26.77
CA GLU A 453 -1.08 25.85 -27.13
C GLU A 453 -0.52 25.16 -28.37
N THR A 454 -0.33 25.90 -29.47
CA THR A 454 0.28 25.36 -30.69
C THR A 454 1.67 24.79 -30.43
N LEU A 455 2.53 25.53 -29.71
CA LEU A 455 3.88 25.09 -29.37
C LEU A 455 3.88 23.81 -28.52
N THR A 456 2.99 23.72 -27.53
CA THR A 456 2.90 22.56 -26.62
C THR A 456 2.42 21.31 -27.38
N VAL A 457 1.44 21.46 -28.28
CA VAL A 457 0.94 20.35 -29.11
C VAL A 457 2.04 19.82 -30.03
N THR A 458 2.75 20.72 -30.73
CA THR A 458 3.85 20.34 -31.63
C THR A 458 5.03 19.70 -30.86
N TRP A 459 5.34 20.21 -29.67
CA TRP A 459 6.35 19.63 -28.78
C TRP A 459 5.99 18.23 -28.31
N VAL A 460 4.75 18.02 -27.82
CA VAL A 460 4.29 16.71 -27.36
C VAL A 460 4.29 15.69 -28.52
N GLY A 461 3.92 16.14 -29.72
CA GLY A 461 3.94 15.33 -30.95
C GLY A 461 5.33 14.81 -31.30
N ILE A 462 6.38 15.63 -31.21
CA ILE A 462 7.75 15.19 -31.50
C ILE A 462 8.40 14.45 -30.32
N ALA A 463 8.11 14.86 -29.08
CA ALA A 463 8.73 14.32 -27.87
C ALA A 463 8.21 12.91 -27.53
N TYR A 464 6.91 12.67 -27.69
CA TYR A 464 6.26 11.40 -27.35
C TYR A 464 5.65 10.68 -28.55
N GLY A 465 5.22 11.42 -29.58
CA GLY A 465 4.48 10.88 -30.73
C GLY A 465 5.30 10.51 -31.97
N ARG A 466 6.61 10.81 -32.00
CA ARG A 466 7.49 10.69 -33.20
C ARG A 466 6.90 11.30 -34.48
N LEU A 467 6.02 12.30 -34.34
CA LEU A 467 5.49 13.06 -35.47
C LEU A 467 6.46 14.20 -35.77
N GLU A 468 7.03 14.19 -36.97
CA GLU A 468 7.87 15.30 -37.44
C GLU A 468 6.98 16.47 -37.87
N PRO A 469 7.22 17.68 -37.35
CA PRO A 469 6.47 18.86 -37.77
C PRO A 469 6.83 19.25 -39.20
N ASN A 470 5.86 19.83 -39.91
CA ASN A 470 6.09 20.38 -41.24
C ASN A 470 6.97 21.64 -41.16
N GLU A 471 7.73 21.93 -42.22
CA GLU A 471 8.62 23.10 -42.25
C GLU A 471 7.84 24.41 -42.09
N ASP A 472 6.65 24.49 -42.69
CA ASP A 472 5.73 25.63 -42.57
C ASP A 472 5.28 25.88 -41.12
N ASP A 473 5.01 24.82 -40.35
CA ASP A 473 4.57 24.93 -38.95
C ASP A 473 5.69 25.45 -38.05
N MET A 474 6.92 25.01 -38.32
CA MET A 474 8.09 25.49 -37.60
C MET A 474 8.40 26.95 -37.95
N GLU A 475 8.27 27.35 -39.21
CA GLU A 475 8.51 28.72 -39.63
C GLU A 475 7.46 29.68 -39.02
N GLN A 476 6.20 29.26 -38.94
CA GLN A 476 5.15 29.99 -38.22
C GLN A 476 5.47 30.15 -36.72
N LEU A 477 5.98 29.09 -36.07
CA LEU A 477 6.39 29.15 -34.67
C LEU A 477 7.59 30.09 -34.46
N LEU A 478 8.57 30.10 -35.37
CA LEU A 478 9.74 30.98 -35.28
C LEU A 478 9.40 32.45 -35.54
N GLN A 479 8.54 32.73 -36.53
CA GLN A 479 8.12 34.10 -36.85
C GLN A 479 7.14 34.66 -35.81
N GLY A 480 6.32 33.79 -35.21
CA GLY A 480 5.29 34.16 -34.24
C GLY A 480 5.77 34.29 -32.79
N TRP A 481 7.08 34.23 -32.51
CA TRP A 481 7.62 34.23 -31.14
C TRP A 481 7.31 35.54 -30.39
N PRO A 482 6.46 35.53 -29.34
CA PRO A 482 6.01 36.76 -28.69
C PRO A 482 6.79 37.09 -27.40
N PHE A 483 7.69 36.21 -26.96
CA PHE A 483 8.36 36.31 -25.66
C PHE A 483 9.72 37.01 -25.79
N ASN A 484 9.70 38.31 -26.06
CA ASN A 484 10.90 39.13 -25.96
C ASN A 484 11.13 39.56 -24.51
N LYS A 485 12.34 39.41 -24.00
CA LYS A 485 12.75 40.06 -22.75
C LYS A 485 12.74 41.57 -23.00
N GLU A 486 11.74 42.28 -22.50
CA GLU A 486 11.82 43.73 -22.43
C GLU A 486 13.05 44.08 -21.57
N VAL A 487 14.07 44.67 -22.21
CA VAL A 487 15.15 45.35 -21.49
C VAL A 487 14.46 46.44 -20.67
N PRO A 488 14.60 46.48 -19.33
CA PRO A 488 14.03 47.56 -18.55
C PRO A 488 14.65 48.87 -19.05
N ARG A 489 13.84 49.71 -19.69
CA ARG A 489 14.20 51.12 -19.92
C ARG A 489 14.25 51.77 -18.54
N GLY A 490 15.44 52.27 -18.20
CA GLY A 490 15.70 52.98 -16.95
C GLY A 490 14.95 54.29 -16.81
#